data_AF-A0AAE2XX55-F1
#
_entry.id   AF-A0AAE2XX55-F1
#
_cell.length_a   1.000
_cell.length_b   1.000
_cell.length_c   1.000
_cell.angle_alpha   90.00
_cell.angle_beta   90.00
_cell.angle_gamma   90.00
#
_symmetry.space_group_name_H-M   'P 1'
#
loop_
_entity.id
_entity.type
_entity.pdbx_description
1 polymer ?
#
loop_
_entity_poly.entity_id
_entity_poly.type
_entity_poly.pdbx_seq_one_letter_code
_entity_poly.pdbx_strand_id
1 'polypeptide(L)'
;MSKEFKDVWDYYYTTSMGKEGEQIIVIHATAQAKKLAKLGLNDSAKIKKLWLDVIKQVPFFSDNAVSTDFEIKIEGDSVEATITITQKT
;
A
#
# COMPACT_ATOMS: atom_id res chain seq x y z
N MET A 1 10.21 3.75 -11.40
CA MET A 1 10.44 3.07 -10.10
C MET A 1 9.30 2.08 -9.88
N SER A 2 9.32 0.91 -10.55
CA SER A 2 8.12 0.04 -10.64
C SER A 2 8.38 -1.47 -10.74
N LYS A 3 9.63 -1.92 -10.97
CA LYS A 3 9.95 -3.35 -11.07
C LYS A 3 10.28 -3.94 -9.70
N GLU A 4 11.20 -3.31 -8.96
CA GLU A 4 11.64 -3.73 -7.63
C GLU A 4 10.52 -3.74 -6.57
N PHE A 5 9.52 -2.87 -6.72
CA PHE A 5 8.36 -2.85 -5.84
C PHE A 5 7.49 -4.11 -5.99
N LYS A 6 7.22 -4.53 -7.23
CA LYS A 6 6.45 -5.75 -7.51
C LYS A 6 7.22 -7.03 -7.18
N ASP A 7 8.55 -6.98 -7.27
CA ASP A 7 9.39 -8.16 -7.05
C ASP A 7 9.54 -8.54 -5.56
N VAL A 8 9.19 -7.62 -4.64
CA VAL A 8 9.43 -7.80 -3.20
C VAL A 8 8.15 -7.98 -2.40
N TRP A 9 7.05 -7.39 -2.86
CA TRP A 9 5.74 -7.46 -2.21
C TRP A 9 4.84 -8.46 -2.91
N ASP A 10 4.31 -9.42 -2.15
CA ASP A 10 3.15 -10.20 -2.55
C ASP A 10 1.90 -9.44 -2.09
N TYR A 11 0.98 -9.14 -3.00
CA TYR A 11 -0.17 -8.31 -2.68
C TYR A 11 -1.42 -8.69 -3.46
N TYR A 12 -2.57 -8.46 -2.82
CA TYR A 12 -3.88 -8.50 -3.45
C TYR A 12 -4.69 -7.29 -3.00
N TYR A 13 -5.79 -6.99 -3.69
CA TYR A 13 -6.69 -5.93 -3.30
C TYR A 13 -8.13 -6.41 -3.31
N THR A 14 -8.94 -5.77 -2.47
CA THR A 14 -10.39 -5.92 -2.44
C THR A 14 -11.04 -4.57 -2.68
N THR A 15 -12.24 -4.59 -3.24
CA THR A 15 -13.02 -3.37 -3.49
C THR A 15 -14.40 -3.52 -2.91
N SER A 16 -14.92 -2.48 -2.27
CA SER A 16 -16.29 -2.40 -1.76
C SER A 16 -16.89 -1.02 -2.02
N MET A 17 -18.21 -0.93 -1.93
CA MET A 17 -18.92 0.35 -2.03
C MET A 17 -19.22 0.86 -0.61
N GLY A 18 -18.78 2.09 -0.34
CA GLY A 18 -19.12 2.85 0.86
C GLY A 18 -20.58 3.31 0.85
N LYS A 19 -21.07 3.71 2.03
CA LYS A 19 -22.48 4.07 2.25
C LYS A 19 -22.94 5.30 1.45
N GLU A 20 -22.02 6.16 1.05
CA GLU A 20 -22.30 7.42 0.33
C GLU A 20 -21.95 7.32 -1.17
N GLY A 21 -21.85 6.10 -1.72
CA GLY A 21 -21.46 5.92 -3.11
C GLY A 21 -19.95 6.13 -3.35
N GLU A 22 -19.13 6.03 -2.30
CA GLU A 22 -17.68 6.00 -2.38
C GLU A 22 -17.19 4.60 -2.76
N GLN A 23 -16.07 4.49 -3.46
CA GLN A 23 -15.39 3.23 -3.67
C GLN A 23 -14.27 3.08 -2.63
N ILE A 24 -14.29 2.00 -1.85
CA ILE A 24 -13.25 1.66 -0.89
C ILE A 24 -12.39 0.54 -1.48
N ILE A 25 -11.09 0.76 -1.51
CA ILE A 25 -10.10 -0.17 -2.04
C ILE A 25 -9.13 -0.50 -0.93
N VAL A 26 -9.03 -1.77 -0.56
CA VAL A 26 -8.11 -2.24 0.47
C VAL A 26 -7.05 -3.12 -0.17
N ILE A 27 -5.80 -2.67 -0.11
CA ILE A 27 -4.62 -3.40 -0.57
C ILE A 27 -4.01 -4.10 0.64
N HIS A 28 -3.86 -5.41 0.53
CA HIS A 28 -3.12 -6.23 1.49
C HIS A 28 -1.81 -6.64 0.85
N ALA A 29 -0.69 -6.27 1.46
CA ALA A 29 0.63 -6.55 0.93
C ALA A 29 1.53 -7.15 2.02
N THR A 30 2.31 -8.15 1.64
CA THR A 30 3.26 -8.84 2.52
C THR A 30 4.63 -8.91 1.86
N ALA A 31 5.69 -8.81 2.65
CA ALA A 31 7.06 -8.92 2.19
C ALA A 31 7.98 -9.43 3.29
N GLN A 32 9.11 -10.02 2.90
CA GLN A 32 10.13 -10.43 3.86
C GLN A 32 10.90 -9.21 4.38
N ALA A 33 11.00 -9.07 5.71
CA ALA A 33 11.70 -7.97 6.38
C ALA A 33 13.16 -7.86 5.91
N LYS A 34 13.86 -8.99 5.75
CA LYS A 34 15.22 -9.01 5.20
C LYS A 34 15.33 -8.46 3.78
N LYS A 35 14.36 -8.74 2.90
CA LYS A 35 14.37 -8.22 1.53
C LYS A 35 14.13 -6.71 1.53
N LEU A 36 13.20 -6.22 2.34
CA LEU A 36 12.95 -4.79 2.52
C LEU A 36 14.14 -4.05 3.11
N ALA A 37 14.81 -4.64 4.12
CA ALA A 37 16.01 -4.05 4.72
C ALA A 37 17.17 -3.88 3.72
N LYS A 38 17.37 -4.83 2.80
CA LYS A 38 18.37 -4.72 1.71
C LYS A 38 18.09 -3.54 0.77
N LEU A 39 16.84 -3.10 0.68
CA LEU A 39 16.40 -1.93 -0.10
C LEU A 39 16.35 -0.65 0.74
N GLY A 40 16.81 -0.69 1.99
CA GLY A 40 16.77 0.45 2.91
C GLY A 40 15.39 0.74 3.50
N LEU A 41 14.41 -0.15 3.31
CA LEU A 41 13.04 -0.07 3.84
C LEU A 41 12.94 -0.79 5.20
N ASN A 42 13.74 -0.31 6.16
CA ASN A 42 13.92 -0.95 7.46
C ASN A 42 12.99 -0.43 8.57
N ASP A 43 12.08 0.49 8.25
CA ASP A 43 11.11 1.05 9.18
C ASP A 43 9.77 1.37 8.49
N SER A 44 8.71 1.50 9.29
CA SER A 44 7.35 1.72 8.81
C SER A 44 7.17 3.07 8.11
N ALA A 45 7.92 4.11 8.47
CA ALA A 45 7.81 5.42 7.86
C ALA A 45 8.32 5.40 6.42
N LYS A 46 9.44 4.71 6.16
CA LYS A 46 9.97 4.52 4.80
C LYS A 46 9.07 3.65 3.94
N ILE A 47 8.55 2.56 4.51
CA ILE A 47 7.58 1.69 3.82
C ILE A 47 6.33 2.49 3.45
N LYS A 48 5.78 3.26 4.39
CA LYS A 48 4.62 4.12 4.15
C LYS A 48 4.88 5.14 3.03
N LYS A 49 6.04 5.80 3.06
CA LYS A 49 6.44 6.76 2.02
C LYS A 49 6.50 6.11 0.64
N LEU A 50 7.10 4.92 0.54
CA LEU A 50 7.15 4.16 -0.71
C LEU A 50 5.76 3.86 -1.25
N TRP A 51 4.85 3.35 -0.42
CA TRP A 51 3.47 3.07 -0.84
C TRP A 51 2.73 4.34 -1.28
N LEU A 52 2.89 5.45 -0.55
CA LEU A 52 2.33 6.75 -0.96
C LEU A 52 2.84 7.20 -2.33
N ASP A 53 4.15 7.07 -2.57
CA ASP A 53 4.76 7.44 -3.85
C ASP A 53 4.26 6.55 -5.00
N VAL A 54 4.01 5.26 -4.73
CA VAL A 54 3.40 4.33 -5.71
C VAL A 54 1.95 4.71 -5.99
N ILE A 55 1.15 4.98 -4.97
CA ILE A 55 -0.28 5.33 -5.12
C ILE A 55 -0.42 6.63 -5.93
N LYS A 56 0.42 7.63 -5.67
CA LYS A 56 0.44 8.90 -6.43
C LYS A 56 0.82 8.74 -7.90
N GLN A 57 1.52 7.67 -8.26
CA GLN A 57 1.87 7.38 -9.66
C GLN A 57 0.74 6.70 -10.44
N VAL A 58 -0.31 6.24 -9.76
CA VAL A 58 -1.46 5.60 -10.40
C VAL A 58 -2.54 6.66 -10.63
N PRO A 59 -2.82 7.06 -11.89
CA PRO A 59 -3.79 8.13 -12.19
C PRO A 59 -5.17 7.87 -11.59
N PHE A 60 -5.59 6.61 -11.61
CA PHE A 60 -6.86 6.17 -11.02
C PHE A 60 -6.97 6.50 -9.52
N PHE A 61 -5.87 6.46 -8.77
CA PHE A 61 -5.84 6.83 -7.36
C PHE A 61 -5.59 8.32 -7.15
N SER A 62 -4.65 8.94 -7.89
CA SER A 62 -4.30 10.36 -7.69
C SER A 62 -5.47 11.31 -7.91
N ASP A 63 -6.37 10.99 -8.83
CA ASP A 63 -7.41 11.91 -9.28
C ASP A 63 -8.68 11.79 -8.44
N ASN A 64 -8.90 10.63 -7.80
CA ASN A 64 -10.17 10.28 -7.16
C ASN A 64 -10.05 9.97 -5.65
N ALA A 65 -8.85 9.80 -5.10
CA ALA A 65 -8.67 9.47 -3.69
C ALA A 65 -9.07 10.63 -2.77
N VAL A 66 -10.00 10.35 -1.86
CA VAL A 66 -10.46 11.24 -0.78
C VAL A 66 -9.54 11.09 0.43
N SER A 67 -9.21 9.85 0.79
CA SER A 67 -8.33 9.53 1.90
C SER A 67 -7.49 8.29 1.61
N THR A 68 -6.37 8.18 2.32
CA THR A 68 -5.54 6.97 2.31
C THR A 68 -4.99 6.70 3.70
N ASP A 69 -5.36 5.55 4.24
CA ASP A 69 -4.95 5.07 5.55
C ASP A 69 -3.98 3.90 5.42
N PHE A 70 -3.06 3.79 6.37
CA PHE A 70 -1.98 2.79 6.35
C PHE A 70 -1.86 2.12 7.71
N GLU A 71 -1.88 0.80 7.72
CA GLU A 71 -1.48 -0.03 8.84
C GLU A 71 -0.28 -0.87 8.42
N ILE A 72 0.85 -0.75 9.12
CA ILE A 72 2.07 -1.51 8.83
C ILE A 72 2.47 -2.26 10.09
N LYS A 73 2.54 -3.59 9.98
CA LYS A 73 2.98 -4.50 11.03
C LYS A 73 4.28 -5.16 10.62
N ILE A 74 5.22 -5.24 11.55
CA ILE A 74 6.51 -5.90 11.36
C ILE A 74 6.58 -7.01 12.41
N GLU A 75 6.45 -8.26 11.97
CA GLU A 75 6.39 -9.43 12.84
C GLU A 75 7.46 -10.44 12.42
N GLY A 76 8.53 -10.53 13.21
CA GLY A 76 9.65 -11.41 12.92
C GLY A 76 10.33 -11.08 11.59
N ASP A 77 10.25 -12.01 10.62
CA ASP A 77 10.82 -11.86 9.28
C ASP A 77 9.78 -11.43 8.22
N SER A 78 8.57 -11.08 8.65
CA SER A 78 7.48 -10.63 7.77
C SER A 78 7.11 -9.18 8.05
N VAL A 79 6.76 -8.47 6.98
CA VAL A 79 6.16 -7.14 7.03
C VAL A 79 4.83 -7.21 6.30
N GLU A 80 3.78 -6.80 6.99
CA GLU A 80 2.43 -6.71 6.47
C GLU A 80 2.02 -5.24 6.38
N ALA A 81 1.48 -4.85 5.24
CA ALA A 81 0.95 -3.52 4.99
C ALA A 81 -0.50 -3.65 4.51
N THR A 82 -1.42 -3.02 5.23
CA THR A 82 -2.79 -2.81 4.79
C THR A 82 -2.96 -1.35 4.43
N ILE A 83 -3.35 -1.08 3.18
CA ILE A 83 -3.58 0.27 2.66
C ILE A 83 -5.05 0.38 2.28
N THR A 84 -5.76 1.31 2.91
CA THR A 84 -7.16 1.59 2.61
C THR A 84 -7.25 2.91 1.86
N ILE A 85 -7.76 2.87 0.63
CA ILE A 85 -7.98 4.03 -0.22
C ILE A 85 -9.49 4.22 -0.37
N THR A 86 -9.99 5.37 0.05
CA THR A 86 -11.38 5.76 -0.20
C THR A 86 -11.44 6.73 -1.35
N GLN A 87 -12.32 6.50 -2.32
CA GLN A 87 -12.44 7.28 -3.54
C GLN A 87 -13.88 7.75 -3.77
N LYS A 88 -14.02 8.91 -4.42
CA LYS A 88 -15.31 9.30 -5.01
C LYS A 88 -15.49 8.57 -6.33
N THR A 89 -16.70 8.07 -6.55
CA THR A 89 -17.09 7.38 -7.79
C THR A 89 -17.61 8.38 -8.82
#